data_AF-A0A1A8RPJ6-F1
#
_entry.id   AF-A0A1A8RPJ6-F1
#
_cell.length_a   1.000
_cell.length_b   1.000
_cell.length_c   1.000
_cell.angle_alpha   90.00
_cell.angle_beta   90.00
_cell.angle_gamma   90.00
#
_symmetry.space_group_name_H-M   'P 1'
#
loop_
_entity.id
_entity.type
_entity.pdbx_description
1 polymer ?
#
loop_
_entity_poly.entity_id
_entity_poly.type
_entity_poly.pdbx_seq_one_letter_code
_entity_poly.pdbx_strand_id
1 'polypeptide(L)'
;GKTLETCVQFFETLLENLPRSAFLMSMAPYYREFVPKSVSLLPKSLLAYRTPETVQLSTVQLQAACKDFCVDDFSESQVKAVEEETRAQSSSSIWYSQRAGRITASKVKQVLQSSHERPSRALIKSICYQETQKPCTAAIRYGCNFKATARKQYEHVQRELHGGFSCTDSVLWLNPKWPYVGA
;
A
#
# COMPACT_ATOMS: atom_id res chain seq x y z
N GLY A 1 14.89 31.32 27.05
CA GLY A 1 15.01 32.67 26.47
C GLY A 1 15.70 32.59 25.13
N LYS A 2 17.04 32.67 25.10
CA LYS A 2 17.82 32.82 23.87
C LYS A 2 17.92 31.59 22.96
N THR A 3 17.90 30.38 23.52
CA THR A 3 18.14 29.14 22.75
C THR A 3 17.03 28.78 21.77
N LEU A 4 15.78 29.11 22.09
CA LEU A 4 14.63 28.75 21.24
C LEU A 4 14.55 29.65 19.99
N GLU A 5 14.81 30.95 20.14
CA GLU A 5 14.85 31.92 19.04
C GLU A 5 15.99 31.62 18.05
N THR A 6 17.17 31.25 18.55
CA THR A 6 18.30 30.88 17.70
C THR A 6 18.02 29.61 16.89
N CYS A 7 17.31 28.63 17.47
CA CYS A 7 16.90 27.43 16.75
C CYS A 7 15.88 27.74 15.64
N VAL A 8 14.91 28.62 15.89
CA VAL A 8 13.93 29.03 14.87
C VAL A 8 14.62 29.71 13.68
N GLN A 9 15.52 30.66 13.95
CA GLN A 9 16.30 31.34 12.89
C GLN A 9 17.15 30.36 12.09
N PHE A 10 17.76 29.37 12.75
CA PHE A 10 18.51 28.33 12.07
C PHE A 10 17.62 27.51 11.12
N PHE A 11 16.40 27.14 11.54
CA PHE A 11 15.47 26.39 10.69
C PHE A 11 14.91 27.22 9.53
N GLU A 12 14.63 28.51 9.73
CA GLU A 12 14.23 29.42 8.65
C GLU A 12 15.36 29.56 7.62
N THR A 13 16.59 29.77 8.08
CA THR A 13 17.78 29.82 7.19
C THR A 13 17.97 28.50 6.44
N LEU A 14 17.75 27.37 7.10
CA LEU A 14 17.86 26.05 6.48
C LEU A 14 16.75 25.82 5.45
N LEU A 15 15.54 26.32 5.69
CA LEU A 15 14.41 26.22 4.76
C LEU A 15 14.66 27.06 3.50
N GLU A 16 15.22 28.26 3.65
CA GLU A 16 15.57 29.14 2.51
C GLU A 16 16.68 28.55 1.63
N ASN A 17 17.71 27.95 2.24
CA ASN A 17 18.89 27.50 1.51
C ASN A 17 18.84 26.02 1.08
N LEU A 18 18.19 25.18 1.89
CA LEU A 18 18.15 23.72 1.73
C LEU A 18 16.75 23.17 2.06
N PRO A 19 15.71 23.58 1.29
CA PRO A 19 14.33 23.22 1.61
C PRO A 19 14.11 21.71 1.70
N ARG A 20 14.79 20.91 0.86
CA ARG A 20 14.70 19.43 0.87
C ARG A 20 15.72 18.72 1.77
N SER A 21 16.25 19.37 2.79
CA SER A 21 17.19 18.68 3.70
C SER A 21 16.49 17.53 4.44
N ALA A 22 17.18 16.39 4.59
CA ALA A 22 16.63 15.22 5.27
C ALA A 22 16.17 15.53 6.71
N PHE A 23 16.82 16.52 7.34
CA PHE A 23 16.47 17.02 8.66
C PHE A 23 15.11 17.73 8.67
N LEU A 24 14.87 18.70 7.76
CA LEU A 24 13.58 19.39 7.66
C LEU A 24 12.45 18.44 7.24
N MET A 25 12.75 17.48 6.36
CA MET A 25 11.79 16.45 5.92
C MET A 25 11.35 15.50 7.04
N SER A 26 12.05 15.48 8.18
CA SER A 26 11.75 14.61 9.33
C SER A 26 11.21 15.36 10.55
N MET A 27 11.16 16.71 10.50
CA MET A 27 10.81 17.54 11.65
C MET A 27 9.43 18.20 11.50
N ALA A 28 8.63 18.18 12.56
CA ALA A 28 7.43 19.01 12.65
C ALA A 28 7.82 20.49 12.85
N PRO A 29 7.18 21.46 12.17
CA PRO A 29 6.07 21.31 11.21
C PRO A 29 6.48 21.12 9.74
N TYR A 30 7.77 21.23 9.41
CA TYR A 30 8.30 21.36 8.03
C TYR A 30 8.07 20.14 7.14
N TYR A 31 8.00 18.92 7.69
CA TYR A 31 7.80 17.71 6.88
C TYR A 31 6.52 17.74 6.03
N ARG A 32 5.51 18.52 6.43
CA ARG A 32 4.19 18.58 5.80
C ARG A 32 4.25 19.00 4.33
N GLU A 33 5.20 19.85 3.95
CA GLU A 33 5.38 20.30 2.58
C GLU A 33 5.96 19.22 1.66
N PHE A 34 6.58 18.19 2.24
CA PHE A 34 7.22 17.08 1.52
C PHE A 34 6.35 15.83 1.47
N VAL A 35 5.22 15.81 2.16
CA VAL A 35 4.22 14.76 1.99
C VAL A 35 3.55 14.98 0.63
N PRO A 36 3.65 14.04 -0.32
CA PRO A 36 2.99 14.19 -1.61
C PRO A 36 1.49 14.41 -1.39
N LYS A 37 0.91 15.43 -2.05
CA LYS A 37 -0.52 15.74 -1.94
C LYS A 37 -1.41 14.58 -2.37
N SER A 38 -0.89 13.65 -3.16
CA SER A 38 -1.56 12.39 -3.49
C SER A 38 -1.77 11.49 -2.26
N VAL A 39 -0.87 11.53 -1.27
CA VAL A 39 -0.97 10.73 -0.03
C VAL A 39 -2.17 11.14 0.82
N SER A 40 -2.55 12.42 0.85
CA SER A 40 -3.76 12.85 1.58
C SER A 40 -5.05 12.39 0.90
N LEU A 41 -5.01 12.06 -0.38
CA LEU A 41 -6.13 11.48 -1.12
C LEU A 41 -6.18 9.94 -1.03
N LEU A 42 -5.12 9.30 -0.52
CA LEU A 42 -5.12 7.84 -0.36
C LEU A 42 -6.09 7.42 0.75
N PRO A 43 -6.90 6.39 0.53
CA PRO A 43 -7.75 5.84 1.57
C PRO A 43 -6.88 5.23 2.68
N LYS A 44 -7.43 5.19 3.90
CA LYS A 44 -6.77 4.50 5.02
C LYS A 44 -6.57 3.03 4.66
N SER A 45 -5.35 2.54 4.86
CA SER A 45 -5.06 1.10 4.81
C SER A 45 -5.83 0.39 5.92
N LEU A 46 -6.24 -0.86 5.70
CA LEU A 46 -6.90 -1.67 6.74
C LEU A 46 -5.99 -1.91 7.95
N LEU A 47 -4.67 -1.86 7.78
CA LEU A 47 -3.74 -1.91 8.91
C LEU A 47 -3.80 -0.67 9.81
N ALA A 48 -4.30 0.47 9.32
CA ALA A 48 -4.41 1.69 10.12
C ALA A 48 -5.41 1.54 11.29
N TYR A 49 -6.32 0.57 11.20
CA TYR A 49 -7.25 0.25 12.29
C TYR A 49 -6.60 -0.57 13.42
N ARG A 50 -5.36 -1.04 13.24
CA ARG A 50 -4.56 -1.64 14.30
C ARG A 50 -3.89 -0.54 15.13
N THR A 51 -4.62 -0.02 16.11
CA THR A 51 -4.12 0.97 17.06
C THR A 51 -3.61 0.32 18.35
N PRO A 52 -2.79 1.02 19.18
CA PRO A 52 -2.36 0.50 20.48
C PRO A 52 -3.53 0.03 21.35
N GLU A 53 -4.67 0.71 21.29
CA GLU A 53 -5.88 0.37 22.04
C GLU A 53 -6.45 -0.96 21.55
N THR A 54 -6.59 -1.15 20.24
CA THR A 54 -7.11 -2.41 19.67
C THR A 54 -6.22 -3.62 19.94
N VAL A 55 -4.91 -3.41 20.11
CA VAL A 55 -3.95 -4.49 20.40
C VAL A 55 -4.11 -5.01 21.85
N GLN A 56 -4.57 -4.18 22.78
CA GLN A 56 -4.78 -4.56 24.17
C GLN A 56 -6.13 -5.24 24.42
N LEU A 57 -7.04 -5.21 23.44
CA LEU A 57 -8.36 -5.82 23.57
C LEU A 57 -8.26 -7.35 23.63
N SER A 58 -9.06 -7.95 24.52
CA SER A 58 -9.25 -9.40 24.54
C SER A 58 -9.99 -9.89 23.29
N THR A 59 -9.90 -11.19 22.99
CA THR A 59 -10.59 -11.81 21.85
C THR A 59 -12.09 -11.53 21.85
N VAL A 60 -12.74 -11.54 23.02
CA VAL A 60 -14.19 -11.28 23.15
C VAL A 60 -14.52 -9.82 22.83
N GLN A 61 -13.71 -8.89 23.33
CA GLN A 61 -13.88 -7.46 23.04
C GLN A 61 -13.63 -7.14 21.57
N LEU A 62 -12.60 -7.74 20.96
CA LEU A 62 -12.33 -7.62 19.52
C LEU A 62 -13.50 -8.17 18.70
N GLN A 63 -14.02 -9.34 19.04
CA GLN A 63 -15.13 -9.94 18.32
C GLN A 63 -16.40 -9.08 18.42
N ALA A 64 -16.64 -8.43 19.56
CA ALA A 64 -17.72 -7.46 19.71
C ALA A 64 -17.48 -6.22 18.82
N ALA A 65 -16.29 -5.61 18.88
CA ALA A 65 -15.94 -4.45 18.05
C ALA A 65 -16.01 -4.75 16.55
N CYS A 66 -15.66 -5.96 16.13
CA CYS A 66 -15.74 -6.38 14.73
C CYS A 66 -17.18 -6.51 14.20
N LYS A 67 -18.19 -6.65 15.07
CA LYS A 67 -19.60 -6.70 14.61
C LYS A 67 -20.07 -5.35 14.07
N ASP A 68 -19.60 -4.27 14.67
CA ASP A 68 -19.92 -2.90 14.27
C ASP A 68 -18.88 -2.30 13.33
N PHE A 69 -17.82 -3.05 13.02
CA PHE A 69 -16.74 -2.60 12.17
C PHE A 69 -17.19 -2.56 10.70
N CYS A 70 -17.21 -1.36 10.15
CA CYS A 70 -17.39 -1.13 8.73
C CYS A 70 -16.24 -0.28 8.21
N VAL A 71 -15.88 -0.51 6.95
CA VAL A 71 -14.94 0.33 6.21
C VAL A 71 -15.76 1.07 5.19
N ASP A 72 -15.63 2.39 5.15
CA ASP A 72 -16.39 3.23 4.23
C ASP A 72 -16.05 2.89 2.77
N ASP A 73 -17.05 3.07 1.90
CA ASP A 73 -16.87 3.01 0.46
C ASP A 73 -15.82 4.03 0.01
N PHE A 74 -15.06 3.69 -1.04
CA PHE A 74 -14.10 4.62 -1.62
C PHE A 74 -14.74 5.51 -2.67
N SER A 75 -14.34 6.78 -2.68
CA SER A 75 -14.62 7.65 -3.80
C SER A 75 -13.81 7.24 -5.03
N GLU A 76 -14.30 7.58 -6.22
CA GLU A 76 -13.56 7.38 -7.47
C GLU A 76 -12.19 8.07 -7.45
N SER A 77 -12.10 9.24 -6.80
CA SER A 77 -10.84 9.97 -6.64
C SER A 77 -9.82 9.21 -5.77
N GLN A 78 -10.27 8.53 -4.71
CA GLN A 78 -9.42 7.69 -3.87
C GLN A 78 -8.90 6.48 -4.65
N VAL A 79 -9.78 5.82 -5.42
CA VAL A 79 -9.41 4.66 -6.23
C VAL A 79 -8.37 5.05 -7.28
N LYS A 80 -8.61 6.16 -8.00
CA LYS A 80 -7.68 6.69 -9.00
C LYS A 80 -6.33 7.08 -8.39
N ALA A 81 -6.33 7.72 -7.22
CA ALA A 81 -5.10 8.08 -6.53
C ALA A 81 -4.29 6.83 -6.14
N VAL A 82 -4.96 5.77 -5.69
CA VAL A 82 -4.30 4.49 -5.41
C VAL A 82 -3.69 3.91 -6.68
N GLU A 83 -4.42 3.86 -7.79
CA GLU A 83 -3.89 3.34 -9.06
C GLU A 83 -2.63 4.10 -9.53
N GLU A 84 -2.63 5.43 -9.45
CA GLU A 84 -1.51 6.28 -9.85
C GLU A 84 -0.27 6.02 -8.98
N GLU A 85 -0.43 6.01 -7.66
CA GLU A 85 0.66 5.81 -6.67
C GLU A 85 1.18 4.36 -6.62
N THR A 86 0.41 3.42 -7.19
CA THR A 86 0.71 1.98 -7.17
C THR A 86 1.24 1.47 -8.51
N ARG A 87 1.48 2.34 -9.50
CA ARG A 87 1.98 1.94 -10.83
C ARG A 87 3.34 1.24 -10.81
N ALA A 88 4.18 1.54 -9.82
CA ALA A 88 5.45 0.86 -9.64
C ALA A 88 5.32 -0.56 -9.02
N GLN A 89 4.10 -1.02 -8.71
CA GLN A 89 3.83 -2.35 -8.18
C GLN A 89 4.67 -2.68 -6.94
N SER A 90 5.37 -3.82 -6.96
CA SER A 90 6.14 -4.38 -5.86
C SER A 90 7.37 -3.55 -5.44
N SER A 91 7.72 -2.49 -6.18
CA SER A 91 8.75 -1.53 -5.75
C SER A 91 8.19 -0.34 -4.98
N SER A 92 6.85 -0.16 -4.93
CA SER A 92 6.19 0.88 -4.14
C SER A 92 5.85 0.36 -2.73
N SER A 93 6.24 1.10 -1.69
CA SER A 93 5.79 0.81 -0.31
C SER A 93 4.29 1.05 -0.15
N ILE A 94 3.73 2.02 -0.87
CA ILE A 94 2.30 2.32 -0.90
C ILE A 94 1.51 1.11 -1.41
N TRP A 95 2.02 0.38 -2.41
CA TRP A 95 1.42 -0.86 -2.91
C TRP A 95 1.21 -1.89 -1.79
N TYR A 96 2.22 -2.14 -0.97
CA TYR A 96 2.12 -3.10 0.13
C TYR A 96 1.16 -2.59 1.22
N SER A 97 1.26 -1.30 1.57
CA SER A 97 0.38 -0.68 2.56
C SER A 97 -1.09 -0.77 2.16
N GLN A 98 -1.42 -0.43 0.91
CA GLN A 98 -2.79 -0.45 0.41
C GLN A 98 -3.34 -1.88 0.23
N ARG A 99 -2.49 -2.87 -0.05
CA ARG A 99 -2.91 -4.29 -0.13
C ARG A 99 -3.07 -4.97 1.22
N ALA A 100 -2.41 -4.46 2.26
CA ALA A 100 -2.40 -5.10 3.55
C ALA A 100 -3.82 -5.15 4.14
N GLY A 101 -4.24 -6.36 4.55
CA GLY A 101 -5.58 -6.62 5.06
C GLY A 101 -6.64 -6.86 4.00
N ARG A 102 -6.35 -6.65 2.70
CA ARG A 102 -7.29 -6.89 1.60
C ARG A 102 -7.12 -8.28 1.00
N ILE A 103 -8.24 -8.90 0.66
CA ILE A 103 -8.30 -10.12 -0.13
C ILE A 103 -7.96 -9.75 -1.57
N THR A 104 -6.76 -10.17 -2.00
CA THR A 104 -6.28 -9.94 -3.37
C THR A 104 -6.44 -11.17 -4.25
N ALA A 105 -6.42 -11.00 -5.57
CA ALA A 105 -6.59 -12.10 -6.53
C ALA A 105 -5.72 -13.34 -6.22
N SER A 106 -4.46 -13.13 -5.81
CA SER A 106 -3.53 -14.22 -5.43
C SER A 106 -3.88 -14.94 -4.12
N LYS A 107 -4.81 -14.40 -3.33
CA LYS A 107 -5.26 -14.93 -2.03
C LYS A 107 -6.70 -15.43 -2.03
N VAL A 108 -7.56 -14.99 -2.96
CA VAL A 108 -8.98 -15.38 -3.04
C VAL A 108 -9.16 -16.89 -2.92
N LYS A 109 -8.43 -17.69 -3.71
CA LYS A 109 -8.52 -19.16 -3.65
C LYS A 109 -8.25 -19.72 -2.25
N GLN A 110 -7.22 -19.22 -1.56
CA GLN A 110 -6.85 -19.68 -0.22
C GLN A 110 -7.91 -19.29 0.82
N VAL A 111 -8.52 -18.11 0.67
CA VAL A 111 -9.61 -17.64 1.53
C VAL A 111 -10.85 -18.52 1.35
N LEU A 112 -11.27 -18.77 0.11
CA LEU A 112 -12.45 -19.59 -0.18
C LEU A 112 -12.30 -21.05 0.24
N GLN A 113 -11.07 -21.55 0.35
CA GLN A 113 -10.77 -22.91 0.80
C GLN A 113 -10.55 -23.02 2.33
N SER A 114 -10.53 -21.89 3.05
CA SER A 114 -10.31 -21.86 4.49
C SER A 114 -11.64 -21.81 5.25
N SER A 115 -11.65 -22.36 6.47
CA SER A 115 -12.80 -22.20 7.37
C SER A 115 -13.02 -20.72 7.69
N HIS A 116 -14.25 -20.24 7.51
CA HIS A 116 -14.63 -18.87 7.87
C HIS A 116 -14.60 -18.65 9.39
N GLU A 117 -14.94 -19.67 10.18
CA GLU A 117 -14.93 -19.60 11.64
C GLU A 117 -13.51 -19.70 12.21
N ARG A 118 -12.63 -20.45 11.53
CA ARG A 118 -11.27 -20.75 11.99
C ARG A 118 -10.25 -20.65 10.85
N PRO A 119 -10.05 -19.45 10.28
CA PRO A 119 -9.05 -19.25 9.24
C PRO A 119 -7.64 -19.55 9.78
N SER A 120 -6.75 -20.04 8.92
CA SER A 120 -5.38 -20.33 9.34
C SER A 120 -4.64 -19.03 9.70
N ARG A 121 -3.88 -19.06 10.80
CA ARG A 121 -3.05 -17.92 11.21
C ARG A 121 -2.03 -17.53 10.13
N ALA A 122 -1.52 -18.52 9.38
CA ALA A 122 -0.61 -18.29 8.28
C ALA A 122 -1.29 -17.51 7.13
N LEU A 123 -2.53 -17.86 6.78
CA LEU A 123 -3.29 -17.13 5.77
C LEU A 123 -3.53 -15.68 6.19
N ILE A 124 -4.03 -15.46 7.42
CA ILE A 124 -4.24 -14.10 7.96
C ILE A 124 -2.94 -13.30 7.89
N LYS A 125 -1.83 -13.87 8.37
CA LYS A 125 -0.52 -13.19 8.32
C LYS A 125 -0.11 -12.86 6.89
N SER A 126 -0.37 -13.75 5.94
CA SER A 126 -0.02 -13.53 4.54
C SER A 126 -0.88 -12.46 3.84
N ILE A 127 -2.07 -12.15 4.37
CA ILE A 127 -2.94 -11.08 3.89
C ILE A 127 -2.57 -9.74 4.54
N CYS A 128 -2.37 -9.75 5.86
CA CYS A 128 -2.12 -8.53 6.64
C CYS A 128 -0.67 -8.06 6.62
N TYR A 129 0.31 -8.95 6.42
CA TYR A 129 1.74 -8.64 6.53
C TYR A 129 2.53 -9.09 5.30
N GLN A 130 2.06 -8.71 4.11
CA GLN A 130 2.66 -9.13 2.83
C GLN A 130 4.13 -8.72 2.71
N GLU A 131 4.50 -7.55 3.23
CA GLU A 131 5.86 -7.03 3.15
C GLU A 131 6.87 -7.86 3.96
N THR A 132 6.46 -8.43 5.09
CA THR A 132 7.34 -9.24 5.94
C THR A 132 7.38 -10.71 5.50
N GLN A 133 6.48 -11.12 4.61
CA GLN A 133 6.32 -12.49 4.14
C GLN A 133 6.68 -12.63 2.66
N LYS A 134 7.75 -11.96 2.19
CA LYS A 134 8.23 -12.06 0.80
C LYS A 134 8.83 -13.45 0.56
N PRO A 135 8.14 -14.36 -0.16
CA PRO A 135 8.70 -15.65 -0.46
C PRO A 135 9.80 -15.47 -1.53
N CYS A 136 11.01 -15.92 -1.23
CA CYS A 136 12.17 -15.80 -2.11
C CYS A 136 12.68 -17.20 -2.49
N THR A 137 11.92 -17.90 -3.33
CA THR A 137 12.38 -19.18 -3.91
C THR A 137 13.18 -18.93 -5.18
N ALA A 138 13.99 -19.89 -5.60
CA ALA A 138 14.72 -19.81 -6.87
C ALA A 138 13.79 -19.57 -8.07
N ALA A 139 12.64 -20.27 -8.10
CA ALA A 139 11.62 -20.11 -9.12
C ALA A 139 10.99 -18.70 -9.12
N ILE A 140 10.66 -18.14 -7.94
CA ILE A 140 10.11 -16.78 -7.84
C ILE A 140 11.14 -15.76 -8.32
N ARG A 141 12.40 -15.88 -7.89
CA ARG A 141 13.48 -14.99 -8.31
C ARG A 141 13.72 -15.04 -9.81
N TYR A 142 13.72 -16.24 -10.40
CA TYR A 142 13.77 -16.40 -11.84
C TYR A 142 12.61 -15.67 -12.52
N GLY A 143 11.38 -15.89 -12.06
CA GLY A 143 10.19 -15.19 -12.57
C GLY A 143 10.32 -13.67 -12.51
N CYS A 144 10.75 -13.12 -11.37
CA CYS A 144 10.97 -11.68 -11.21
C CYS A 144 12.02 -11.13 -12.18
N ASN A 145 13.13 -11.84 -12.36
CA ASN A 145 14.23 -11.40 -13.23
C ASN A 145 13.84 -11.42 -14.72
N PHE A 146 13.06 -12.41 -15.16
CA PHE A 146 12.73 -12.60 -16.56
C PHE A 146 11.36 -12.03 -16.98
N LYS A 147 10.51 -11.59 -16.02
CA LYS A 147 9.19 -10.99 -16.31
C LYS A 147 9.27 -9.85 -17.32
N ALA A 148 10.25 -8.97 -17.19
CA ALA A 148 10.43 -7.84 -18.12
C ALA A 148 10.78 -8.30 -19.54
N THR A 149 11.66 -9.29 -19.67
CA THR A 149 12.05 -9.89 -20.96
C THR A 149 10.87 -10.58 -21.62
N ALA A 150 10.15 -11.42 -20.89
CA ALA A 150 8.96 -12.12 -21.37
C ALA A 150 7.88 -11.15 -21.85
N ARG A 151 7.64 -10.07 -21.10
CA ARG A 151 6.70 -9.02 -21.50
C ARG A 151 7.12 -8.33 -22.80
N LYS A 152 8.40 -7.96 -22.95
CA LYS A 152 8.89 -7.31 -24.19
C LYS A 152 8.70 -8.20 -25.41
N GLN A 153 8.97 -9.49 -25.28
CA GLN A 153 8.75 -10.47 -26.36
C GLN A 153 7.27 -10.59 -26.70
N TYR A 154 6.41 -10.69 -25.69
CA TYR A 154 4.96 -10.69 -25.88
C TYR A 154 4.48 -9.44 -26.60
N GLU A 155 4.90 -8.25 -26.15
CA GLU A 155 4.53 -6.98 -26.77
C GLU A 155 4.97 -6.90 -28.24
N HIS A 156 6.18 -7.38 -28.56
CA HIS A 156 6.67 -7.39 -29.92
C HIS A 156 5.78 -8.23 -30.84
N VAL A 157 5.49 -9.48 -30.46
CA VAL A 157 4.63 -10.39 -31.24
C VAL A 157 3.22 -9.83 -31.39
N GLN A 158 2.64 -9.29 -30.31
CA GLN A 158 1.27 -8.79 -30.35
C GLN A 158 1.10 -7.52 -31.17
N ARG A 159 2.10 -6.63 -31.22
CA ARG A 159 2.07 -5.42 -32.07
C ARG A 159 2.07 -5.75 -33.56
N GLU A 160 2.71 -6.84 -33.97
CA GLU A 160 2.71 -7.28 -35.37
C GLU A 160 1.36 -7.88 -35.78
N LEU A 161 0.67 -8.54 -34.84
CA LEU A 161 -0.60 -9.21 -35.09
C LEU A 161 -1.83 -8.29 -34.93
N HIS A 162 -1.73 -7.23 -34.13
CA HIS A 162 -2.88 -6.41 -33.74
C HIS A 162 -2.59 -4.91 -33.88
N GLY A 163 -3.34 -4.25 -34.77
CA GLY A 163 -3.33 -2.79 -34.87
C GLY A 163 -3.84 -2.15 -33.57
N GLY A 164 -3.07 -1.19 -33.03
CA GLY A 164 -3.44 -0.47 -31.81
C GLY A 164 -3.16 -1.21 -30.50
N PHE A 165 -2.39 -2.30 -30.51
CA PHE A 165 -2.05 -3.04 -29.29
C PHE A 165 -1.26 -2.18 -28.28
N SER A 166 -1.70 -2.21 -27.02
CA SER A 166 -1.01 -1.59 -25.89
C SER A 166 -0.84 -2.57 -24.73
N CYS A 167 0.29 -2.52 -24.05
CA CYS A 167 0.55 -3.28 -22.83
C CYS A 167 1.12 -2.35 -21.76
N THR A 168 0.42 -2.22 -20.63
CA THR A 168 0.78 -1.34 -19.53
C THR A 168 1.06 -2.13 -18.26
N ASP A 169 1.79 -1.52 -17.33
CA ASP A 169 1.92 -2.09 -15.99
C ASP A 169 0.56 -2.18 -15.31
N SER A 170 0.31 -3.32 -14.67
CA SER A 170 -0.83 -3.48 -13.77
C SER A 170 -0.68 -2.56 -12.56
N VAL A 171 -1.77 -1.92 -12.17
CA VAL A 171 -1.88 -1.10 -10.96
C VAL A 171 -2.70 -1.85 -9.91
N LEU A 172 -2.80 -1.32 -8.69
CA LEU A 172 -3.69 -1.87 -7.67
C LEU A 172 -5.09 -1.30 -7.89
N TRP A 173 -6.02 -2.16 -8.28
CA TRP A 173 -7.43 -1.79 -8.41
C TRP A 173 -8.15 -2.07 -7.10
N LEU A 174 -8.78 -1.04 -6.54
CA LEU A 174 -9.64 -1.18 -5.36
C LEU A 174 -11.10 -1.24 -5.79
N ASN A 175 -11.88 -2.10 -5.14
CA ASN A 175 -13.31 -2.10 -5.34
C ASN A 175 -13.95 -0.97 -4.51
N PRO A 176 -14.65 0.01 -5.12
CA PRO A 176 -15.25 1.13 -4.40
C PRO A 176 -16.26 0.70 -3.33
N LYS A 177 -17.02 -0.37 -3.59
CA LYS A 177 -18.10 -0.88 -2.71
C LYS A 177 -17.66 -2.02 -1.79
N TRP A 178 -16.48 -2.58 -2.02
CA TRP A 178 -15.97 -3.73 -1.27
C TRP A 178 -14.54 -3.42 -0.81
N PRO A 179 -14.36 -2.56 0.22
CA PRO A 179 -13.04 -2.09 0.66
C PRO A 179 -12.07 -3.18 1.11
N TYR A 180 -12.51 -4.41 1.32
CA TYR A 180 -11.65 -5.53 1.66
C TYR A 180 -11.17 -6.32 0.43
N VAL A 181 -11.53 -5.92 -0.79
CA VAL A 181 -11.13 -6.60 -2.04
C VAL A 181 -10.29 -5.67 -2.92
N GLY A 182 -9.25 -6.22 -3.55
CA GLY A 182 -8.47 -5.53 -4.59
C GLY A 182 -7.75 -6.48 -5.53
N ALA A 183 -7.25 -5.98 -6.65
CA ALA A 183 -6.49 -6.76 -7.64
C ALA A 183 -5.16 -6.07 -7.98
#